data_AF-A0A1W1WWR5-F1
#
_entry.id   AF-A0A1W1WWR5-F1
#
_cell.length_a   1.000
_cell.length_b   1.000
_cell.length_c   1.000
_cell.angle_alpha   90.00
_cell.angle_beta   90.00
_cell.angle_gamma   90.00
#
_symmetry.space_group_name_H-M   'P 1'
#
loop_
_entity.id
_entity.type
_entity.pdbx_description
1 polymer ?
#
loop_
_entity_poly.entity_id
_entity_poly.type
_entity_poly.pdbx_seq_one_letter_code
_entity_poly.pdbx_strand_id
1 'polypeptide(L)'
;MEALKKNSIFIAFLLLLGFFTYFYNYQNPPKQFWDENYHIASAQKYIDHVMFMEPHPPLGKMLIALGEVLLHPNKNIDKSSFDKTDYIKHFPKGMSYAGYRFFPVLFAWFNVALFFLILYELTKNSWISFFGSFLYLYDNAIIVHSRAAMLESIQLFFVFAAIYWFVKKYNESKGIKDYLILGIISGFALAVKANSAILFLLWVLWVFKDLRLGERIKLLTKSISYFGGAAVIFLSVFYLHFALGQKVIDNRYYAASKEYKEIIKKGETANPKYFWIMLRDNLKYMSNYQKGVPRLNLCKPGENGSLFIGWPLGIKAISYRWEKHGSKVRYIYLQGNPVTWMIGFIAVILSGVLVLAVFLFGLPIRNRKIFEYIVGFFFIYISYMIAVGQIPRVMYLYHYFIPLTISYILAVLLLWYLYEEEIRAKSKIVWSSIIMIAAAIVFTWWFFSPFTYYKPLNTQEFNKRVWFDYWKLHAIR
;
A
#
# COMPACT_ATOMS: atom_id res chain seq x y z
N MET A 1 28.66 -0.90 16.87
CA MET A 1 28.05 -2.15 17.38
C MET A 1 26.83 -1.87 18.27
N GLU A 2 26.91 -0.93 19.21
CA GLU A 2 25.82 -0.63 20.16
C GLU A 2 24.54 -0.02 19.51
N ALA A 3 24.69 0.93 18.58
CA ALA A 3 23.55 1.52 17.86
C ALA A 3 22.78 0.46 17.01
N LEU A 4 23.50 -0.49 16.42
CA LEU A 4 22.90 -1.61 15.69
C LEU A 4 22.10 -2.51 16.64
N LYS A 5 22.69 -2.90 17.79
CA LYS A 5 22.04 -3.70 18.82
C LYS A 5 20.76 -3.02 19.34
N LYS A 6 20.82 -1.71 19.60
CA LYS A 6 19.67 -0.91 20.04
C LYS A 6 18.55 -0.88 19.00
N ASN A 7 18.86 -0.66 17.73
CA ASN A 7 17.86 -0.66 16.67
C ASN A 7 17.21 -2.04 16.49
N SER A 8 17.98 -3.12 16.61
CA SER A 8 17.44 -4.49 16.57
C SER A 8 16.38 -4.73 17.65
N ILE A 9 16.57 -4.19 18.86
CA ILE A 9 15.58 -4.31 19.96
C ILE A 9 14.28 -3.58 19.58
N PHE A 10 14.37 -2.34 19.09
CA PHE A 10 13.18 -1.59 18.66
C PHE A 10 12.44 -2.28 17.52
N ILE A 11 13.17 -2.81 16.54
CA ILE A 11 12.58 -3.55 15.41
C ILE A 11 11.88 -4.82 15.93
N ALA A 12 12.53 -5.60 16.79
CA ALA A 12 11.93 -6.80 17.38
C ALA A 12 10.67 -6.47 18.19
N PHE A 13 10.69 -5.39 18.98
CA PHE A 13 9.52 -4.97 19.75
C PHE A 13 8.38 -4.45 18.86
N LEU A 14 8.69 -3.65 17.83
CA LEU A 14 7.71 -3.20 16.85
C LEU A 14 7.11 -4.36 16.04
N LEU A 15 7.91 -5.36 15.69
CA LEU A 15 7.41 -6.60 15.08
C LEU A 15 6.52 -7.37 16.06
N LEU A 16 6.87 -7.46 17.35
CA LEU A 16 5.99 -8.08 18.33
C LEU A 16 4.63 -7.37 18.42
N LEU A 17 4.63 -6.03 18.51
CA LEU A 17 3.39 -5.24 18.50
C LEU A 17 2.63 -5.40 17.18
N GLY A 18 3.34 -5.33 16.05
CA GLY A 18 2.79 -5.52 14.71
C GLY A 18 2.17 -6.90 14.51
N PHE A 19 2.71 -7.94 15.16
CA PHE A 19 2.12 -9.27 15.15
C PHE A 19 0.73 -9.23 15.76
N PHE A 20 0.55 -8.65 16.96
CA PHE A 20 -0.77 -8.55 17.59
C PHE A 20 -1.73 -7.62 16.87
N THR A 21 -1.22 -6.59 16.19
CA THR A 21 -2.05 -5.64 15.43
C THR A 21 -2.51 -6.21 14.09
N TYR A 22 -1.63 -6.83 13.31
CA TYR A 22 -1.93 -7.27 11.95
C TYR A 22 -2.18 -8.78 11.89
N PHE A 23 -1.21 -9.57 12.37
CA PHE A 23 -1.09 -10.99 12.11
C PHE A 23 -1.92 -11.87 13.05
N TYR A 24 -2.08 -11.49 14.31
CA TYR A 24 -2.85 -12.26 15.27
C TYR A 24 -4.30 -12.39 14.82
N ASN A 25 -4.75 -13.64 14.73
CA ASN A 25 -6.09 -14.02 14.28
C ASN A 25 -6.49 -13.33 12.95
N TYR A 26 -5.56 -13.17 12.00
CA TYR A 26 -5.78 -12.44 10.75
C TYR A 26 -6.90 -13.02 9.88
N GLN A 27 -7.16 -14.32 10.01
CA GLN A 27 -8.24 -15.02 9.31
C GLN A 27 -9.65 -14.58 9.73
N ASN A 28 -9.81 -13.89 10.87
CA ASN A 28 -11.10 -13.36 11.30
C ASN A 28 -11.41 -12.04 10.57
N PRO A 29 -12.60 -11.90 9.94
CA PRO A 29 -13.76 -12.82 9.95
C PRO A 29 -13.60 -14.04 9.03
N PRO A 30 -14.22 -15.19 9.36
CA PRO A 30 -14.23 -16.37 8.49
C PRO A 30 -15.20 -16.22 7.30
N LYS A 31 -15.25 -15.02 6.71
CA LYS A 31 -16.13 -14.63 5.61
C LYS A 31 -15.41 -13.60 4.75
N GLN A 32 -15.76 -13.55 3.47
CA GLN A 32 -15.22 -12.55 2.55
C GLN A 32 -15.60 -11.12 2.97
N PHE A 33 -14.77 -10.14 2.64
CA PHE A 33 -15.17 -8.73 2.73
C PHE A 33 -14.48 -7.87 1.67
N TRP A 34 -15.16 -6.80 1.23
CA TRP A 34 -14.68 -5.90 0.18
C TRP A 34 -14.37 -6.59 -1.17
N ASP A 35 -13.20 -6.34 -1.77
CA ASP A 35 -12.80 -6.79 -3.12
C ASP A 35 -12.16 -8.20 -3.15
N GLU A 36 -12.23 -8.95 -2.04
CA GLU A 36 -11.71 -10.33 -1.97
C GLU A 36 -12.36 -11.25 -3.02
N ASN A 37 -13.62 -11.02 -3.38
CA ASN A 37 -14.33 -11.72 -4.46
C ASN A 37 -13.66 -11.62 -5.83
N TYR A 38 -12.96 -10.52 -6.13
CA TYR A 38 -12.20 -10.35 -7.37
C TYR A 38 -10.81 -10.98 -7.23
N HIS A 39 -10.12 -10.70 -6.13
CA HIS A 39 -8.73 -11.14 -5.95
C HIS A 39 -8.61 -12.65 -5.74
N ILE A 40 -9.54 -13.27 -5.00
CA ILE A 40 -9.58 -14.72 -4.79
C ILE A 40 -9.93 -15.44 -6.10
N ALA A 41 -10.83 -14.88 -6.92
CA ALA A 41 -11.13 -15.44 -8.25
C ALA A 41 -9.87 -15.49 -9.12
N SER A 42 -9.12 -14.39 -9.22
CA SER A 42 -7.86 -14.37 -9.97
C SER A 42 -6.81 -15.31 -9.36
N ALA A 43 -6.70 -15.36 -8.03
CA ALA A 43 -5.76 -16.23 -7.34
C ALA A 43 -6.04 -17.70 -7.60
N GLN A 44 -7.31 -18.12 -7.58
CA GLN A 44 -7.68 -19.50 -7.89
C GLN A 44 -7.36 -19.87 -9.35
N LYS A 45 -7.56 -18.96 -10.31
CA LYS A 45 -7.16 -19.18 -11.70
C LYS A 45 -5.66 -19.44 -11.86
N TYR A 46 -4.80 -18.79 -11.08
CA TYR A 46 -3.36 -19.10 -11.07
C TYR A 46 -3.07 -20.52 -10.56
N ILE A 47 -3.75 -20.93 -9.49
CA ILE A 47 -3.60 -22.27 -8.89
C ILE A 47 -4.04 -23.35 -9.87
N ASP A 48 -5.16 -23.13 -10.55
CA ASP A 48 -5.76 -24.10 -11.45
C ASP A 48 -5.22 -23.97 -12.89
N HIS A 49 -4.24 -23.10 -13.13
CA HIS A 49 -3.64 -22.84 -14.44
C HIS A 49 -4.62 -22.36 -15.53
N VAL A 50 -5.68 -21.66 -15.12
CA VAL A 50 -6.66 -21.04 -16.03
C VAL A 50 -6.12 -19.73 -16.58
N MET A 51 -6.14 -19.57 -17.90
CA MET A 51 -5.80 -18.30 -18.53
C MET A 51 -6.86 -17.24 -18.23
N PHE A 52 -6.42 -16.01 -18.01
CA PHE A 52 -7.26 -14.83 -17.93
C PHE A 52 -6.42 -13.60 -18.24
N MET A 53 -7.08 -12.47 -18.49
CA MET A 53 -6.39 -11.19 -18.63
C MET A 53 -6.51 -10.40 -17.33
N GLU A 54 -5.39 -9.85 -16.88
CA GLU A 54 -5.30 -9.14 -15.62
C GLU A 54 -5.60 -7.64 -15.80
N PRO A 55 -6.57 -7.04 -15.07
CA PRO A 55 -6.84 -5.59 -15.13
C PRO A 55 -5.78 -4.74 -14.40
N HIS A 56 -4.95 -5.38 -13.58
CA HIS A 56 -3.85 -4.78 -12.81
C HIS A 56 -2.60 -5.63 -13.00
N PRO A 57 -1.39 -5.07 -12.84
CA PRO A 57 -0.17 -5.88 -12.84
C PRO A 57 -0.25 -7.12 -11.91
N PRO A 58 0.26 -8.29 -12.34
CA PRO A 58 -0.18 -9.58 -11.79
C PRO A 58 0.42 -9.99 -10.44
N LEU A 59 1.54 -9.40 -10.00
CA LEU A 59 2.34 -9.92 -8.89
C LEU A 59 1.57 -10.06 -7.59
N GLY A 60 0.72 -9.08 -7.26
CA GLY A 60 -0.03 -9.10 -6.00
C GLY A 60 -0.98 -10.30 -5.90
N LYS A 61 -1.68 -10.62 -7.00
CA LYS A 61 -2.60 -11.76 -7.05
C LYS A 61 -1.88 -13.10 -7.13
N MET A 62 -0.72 -13.14 -7.78
CA MET A 62 0.16 -14.33 -7.72
C MET A 62 0.64 -14.62 -6.30
N LEU A 63 0.98 -13.59 -5.52
CA LEU A 63 1.36 -13.77 -4.12
C LEU A 63 0.17 -14.20 -3.26
N ILE A 64 -1.03 -13.68 -3.52
CA ILE A 64 -2.27 -14.18 -2.88
C ILE A 64 -2.49 -15.66 -3.22
N ALA A 65 -2.31 -16.07 -4.47
CA ALA A 65 -2.38 -17.47 -4.89
C ALA A 65 -1.32 -18.33 -4.20
N LEU A 66 -0.08 -17.85 -4.12
CA LEU A 66 1.01 -18.52 -3.44
C LEU A 66 0.70 -18.75 -1.95
N GLY A 67 0.01 -17.82 -1.28
CA GLY A 67 -0.40 -18.00 0.11
C GLY A 67 -1.36 -19.18 0.30
N GLU A 68 -2.33 -19.33 -0.60
CA GLU A 68 -3.24 -20.48 -0.61
C GLU A 68 -2.53 -21.79 -0.94
N VAL A 69 -1.54 -21.76 -1.86
CA VAL A 69 -0.70 -22.93 -2.16
C VAL A 69 0.19 -23.28 -0.97
N LEU A 70 0.79 -22.34 -0.26
CA LEU A 70 1.70 -22.68 0.84
C LEU A 70 0.97 -23.22 2.07
N LEU A 71 -0.22 -22.70 2.38
CA LEU A 71 -0.97 -23.09 3.58
C LEU A 71 -2.00 -24.20 3.33
N HIS A 72 -2.44 -24.39 2.07
CA HIS A 72 -3.43 -25.38 1.65
C HIS A 72 -4.70 -25.53 2.51
N PRO A 73 -5.30 -24.46 3.07
CA PRO A 73 -6.39 -24.61 4.03
C PRO A 73 -7.72 -25.06 3.38
N ASN A 74 -7.84 -24.99 2.04
CA ASN A 74 -9.05 -25.36 1.30
C ASN A 74 -8.86 -26.57 0.36
N LYS A 75 -7.90 -27.47 0.65
CA LYS A 75 -7.60 -28.62 -0.23
C LYS A 75 -8.83 -29.49 -0.56
N ASN A 76 -9.76 -29.62 0.39
CA ASN A 76 -10.95 -30.48 0.27
C ASN A 76 -12.23 -29.70 -0.07
N ILE A 77 -12.13 -28.43 -0.45
CA ILE A 77 -13.26 -27.58 -0.82
C ILE A 77 -13.31 -27.45 -2.34
N ASP A 78 -14.47 -27.73 -2.94
CA ASP A 78 -14.68 -27.50 -4.37
C ASP A 78 -14.68 -25.99 -4.68
N LYS A 79 -13.69 -25.56 -5.46
CA LYS A 79 -13.49 -24.18 -5.91
C LYS A 79 -13.61 -24.03 -7.43
N SER A 80 -14.05 -25.08 -8.15
CA SER A 80 -14.17 -25.09 -9.62
C SER A 80 -15.04 -23.97 -10.18
N SER A 81 -16.02 -23.49 -9.40
CA SER A 81 -16.86 -22.34 -9.77
C SER A 81 -16.09 -21.02 -9.88
N PHE A 82 -14.93 -20.88 -9.22
CA PHE A 82 -14.14 -19.65 -9.22
C PHE A 82 -13.44 -19.43 -10.56
N ASP A 83 -13.09 -20.51 -11.27
CA ASP A 83 -12.48 -20.46 -12.60
C ASP A 83 -13.42 -19.86 -13.65
N LYS A 84 -14.73 -19.95 -13.42
CA LYS A 84 -15.78 -19.55 -14.37
C LYS A 84 -16.19 -18.08 -14.26
N THR A 85 -15.68 -17.35 -13.25
CA THR A 85 -16.09 -15.96 -12.97
C THR A 85 -14.90 -15.09 -12.60
N ASP A 86 -15.01 -13.78 -12.84
CA ASP A 86 -14.04 -12.79 -12.32
C ASP A 86 -14.53 -12.13 -11.03
N TYR A 87 -15.73 -12.50 -10.59
CA TYR A 87 -16.38 -11.98 -9.39
C TYR A 87 -17.17 -13.10 -8.71
N ILE A 88 -16.71 -13.51 -7.53
CA ILE A 88 -17.36 -14.57 -6.75
C ILE A 88 -18.55 -13.99 -5.97
N LYS A 89 -19.75 -14.47 -6.28
CA LYS A 89 -20.99 -14.12 -5.54
C LYS A 89 -21.19 -14.99 -4.31
N HIS A 90 -20.91 -16.28 -4.43
CA HIS A 90 -21.16 -17.28 -3.40
C HIS A 90 -19.89 -18.07 -3.12
N PHE A 91 -19.39 -17.95 -1.91
CA PHE A 91 -18.24 -18.72 -1.43
C PHE A 91 -18.72 -20.06 -0.85
N PRO A 92 -18.01 -21.18 -1.07
CA PRO A 92 -18.33 -22.46 -0.48
C PRO A 92 -18.39 -22.38 1.05
N LYS A 93 -19.30 -23.15 1.65
CA LYS A 93 -19.38 -23.27 3.12
C LYS A 93 -18.09 -23.90 3.65
N GLY A 94 -17.59 -23.41 4.78
CA GLY A 94 -16.39 -23.93 5.42
C GLY A 94 -15.07 -23.51 4.78
N MET A 95 -15.10 -22.68 3.72
CA MET A 95 -13.88 -22.14 3.11
C MET A 95 -13.12 -21.24 4.10
N SER A 96 -11.82 -21.50 4.22
CA SER A 96 -10.87 -20.68 4.95
C SER A 96 -10.28 -19.58 4.06
N TYR A 97 -10.12 -18.40 4.62
CA TYR A 97 -9.47 -17.26 3.96
C TYR A 97 -8.00 -17.12 4.37
N ALA A 98 -7.49 -18.03 5.22
CA ALA A 98 -6.16 -17.92 5.81
C ALA A 98 -5.04 -17.94 4.74
N GLY A 99 -5.16 -18.77 3.71
CA GLY A 99 -4.23 -18.87 2.60
C GLY A 99 -4.17 -17.58 1.79
N TYR A 100 -5.32 -17.16 1.24
CA TYR A 100 -5.41 -15.94 0.42
C TYR A 100 -5.05 -14.64 1.18
N ARG A 101 -5.28 -14.57 2.49
CA ARG A 101 -4.93 -13.40 3.32
C ARG A 101 -3.48 -13.40 3.81
N PHE A 102 -2.75 -14.51 3.67
CA PHE A 102 -1.43 -14.70 4.27
C PHE A 102 -0.40 -13.65 3.83
N PHE A 103 -0.16 -13.51 2.53
CA PHE A 103 0.83 -12.54 2.04
C PHE A 103 0.43 -11.09 2.32
N PRO A 104 -0.83 -10.65 2.09
CA PRO A 104 -1.26 -9.32 2.47
C PRO A 104 -0.95 -8.98 3.94
N VAL A 105 -1.26 -9.87 4.88
CA VAL A 105 -0.99 -9.61 6.30
C VAL A 105 0.50 -9.73 6.64
N LEU A 106 1.24 -10.65 6.01
CA LEU A 106 2.68 -10.83 6.21
C LEU A 106 3.45 -9.57 5.81
N PHE A 107 3.14 -9.02 4.65
CA PHE A 107 3.77 -7.79 4.17
C PHE A 107 3.38 -6.59 5.03
N ALA A 108 2.13 -6.47 5.48
CA ALA A 108 1.73 -5.43 6.42
C ALA A 108 2.48 -5.50 7.75
N TRP A 109 2.73 -6.71 8.25
CA TRP A 109 3.51 -6.92 9.45
C TRP A 109 4.98 -6.49 9.29
N PHE A 110 5.63 -6.87 8.19
CA PHE A 110 7.01 -6.44 7.90
C PHE A 110 7.13 -4.95 7.56
N ASN A 111 6.07 -4.33 7.03
CA ASN A 111 6.04 -2.89 6.78
C ASN A 111 6.25 -2.06 8.04
N VAL A 112 5.89 -2.59 9.23
CA VAL A 112 6.17 -1.90 10.50
C VAL A 112 7.67 -1.71 10.69
N ALA A 113 8.47 -2.74 10.44
CA ALA A 113 9.92 -2.67 10.55
C ALA A 113 10.55 -1.81 9.45
N LEU A 114 10.07 -1.93 8.20
CA LEU A 114 10.55 -1.08 7.10
C LEU A 114 10.25 0.40 7.36
N PHE A 115 9.07 0.72 7.87
CA PHE A 115 8.69 2.08 8.19
C PHE A 115 9.60 2.67 9.29
N PHE A 116 9.88 1.90 10.34
CA PHE A 116 10.89 2.28 11.34
C PHE A 116 12.26 2.55 10.72
N LEU A 117 12.73 1.68 9.83
CA LEU A 117 14.03 1.83 9.17
C LEU A 117 14.09 3.10 8.31
N ILE A 118 13.01 3.44 7.59
CA ILE A 118 12.92 4.71 6.86
C ILE A 118 13.08 5.89 7.82
N LEU A 119 12.27 5.93 8.89
CA LEU A 119 12.32 7.02 9.86
C LEU A 119 13.69 7.12 10.55
N TYR A 120 14.33 5.99 10.80
CA TYR A 120 15.67 5.94 11.38
C TYR A 120 16.73 6.48 10.42
N GLU A 121 16.66 6.15 9.14
CA GLU A 121 17.58 6.70 8.15
C GLU A 121 17.44 8.22 7.98
N LEU A 122 16.21 8.73 8.15
CA LEU A 122 15.92 10.16 8.07
C LEU A 122 16.37 10.95 9.30
N THR A 123 16.14 10.42 10.50
CA THR A 123 16.36 11.14 11.78
C THR A 123 17.65 10.74 12.50
N LYS A 124 18.16 9.54 12.22
CA LYS A 124 19.23 8.87 12.99
C LYS A 124 18.96 8.80 14.50
N ASN A 125 17.68 8.81 14.89
CA ASN A 125 17.24 8.72 16.27
C ASN A 125 16.23 7.56 16.45
N SER A 126 16.64 6.52 17.19
CA SER A 126 15.83 5.31 17.37
C SER A 126 14.50 5.58 18.10
N TRP A 127 14.46 6.48 19.08
CA TRP A 127 13.25 6.76 19.85
C TRP A 127 12.22 7.55 19.03
N ILE A 128 12.67 8.56 18.27
CA ILE A 128 11.79 9.30 17.35
C ILE A 128 11.25 8.36 16.27
N SER A 129 12.09 7.47 15.76
CA SER A 129 11.67 6.47 14.76
C SER A 129 10.69 5.46 15.35
N PHE A 130 10.90 5.05 16.60
CA PHE A 130 10.01 4.13 17.31
C PHE A 130 8.62 4.73 17.50
N PHE A 131 8.52 5.92 18.10
CA PHE A 131 7.22 6.59 18.29
C PHE A 131 6.59 7.03 16.97
N GLY A 132 7.41 7.49 16.00
CA GLY A 132 6.93 7.81 14.66
C GLY A 132 6.33 6.61 13.93
N SER A 133 6.81 5.40 14.22
CA SER A 133 6.27 4.16 13.63
C SER A 133 4.83 3.85 14.07
N PHE A 134 4.35 4.46 15.16
CA PHE A 134 2.97 4.29 15.61
C PHE A 134 1.95 4.87 14.62
N LEU A 135 2.36 5.85 13.79
CA LEU A 135 1.51 6.41 12.73
C LEU A 135 1.07 5.34 11.73
N TYR A 136 1.95 4.41 11.36
CA TYR A 136 1.61 3.27 10.50
C TYR A 136 1.01 2.12 11.30
N LEU A 137 1.70 1.71 12.38
CA LEU A 137 1.37 0.51 13.17
C LEU A 137 -0.06 0.54 13.74
N TYR A 138 -0.58 1.71 14.11
CA TYR A 138 -1.88 1.86 14.76
C TYR A 138 -2.90 2.58 13.86
N ASP A 139 -2.75 2.50 12.54
CA ASP A 139 -3.76 3.01 11.61
C ASP A 139 -4.84 1.96 11.30
N ASN A 140 -6.07 2.20 11.77
CA ASN A 140 -7.19 1.27 11.63
C ASN A 140 -7.56 0.95 10.17
N ALA A 141 -7.46 1.90 9.24
CA ALA A 141 -7.81 1.68 7.84
C ALA A 141 -6.78 0.79 7.15
N ILE A 142 -5.49 1.06 7.37
CA ILE A 142 -4.40 0.22 6.85
C ILE A 142 -4.54 -1.20 7.42
N ILE A 143 -4.80 -1.35 8.72
CA ILE A 143 -4.96 -2.68 9.35
C ILE A 143 -6.11 -3.46 8.72
N VAL A 144 -7.31 -2.86 8.64
CA VAL A 144 -8.51 -3.51 8.06
C VAL A 144 -8.23 -3.98 6.65
N HIS A 145 -7.71 -3.09 5.82
CA HIS A 145 -7.52 -3.37 4.42
C HIS A 145 -6.42 -4.41 4.17
N SER A 146 -5.35 -4.34 4.95
CA SER A 146 -4.22 -5.28 4.84
C SER A 146 -4.52 -6.69 5.34
N ARG A 147 -5.58 -6.86 6.15
CA ARG A 147 -6.05 -8.16 6.62
C ARG A 147 -7.01 -8.85 5.66
N ALA A 148 -7.46 -8.19 4.59
CA ALA A 148 -8.15 -8.84 3.47
C ALA A 148 -7.14 -9.36 2.42
N ALA A 149 -7.61 -10.23 1.53
CA ALA A 149 -6.88 -10.64 0.32
C ALA A 149 -6.78 -9.49 -0.70
N MET A 150 -6.09 -8.41 -0.32
CA MET A 150 -5.91 -7.15 -1.06
C MET A 150 -4.44 -6.97 -1.47
N LEU A 151 -4.19 -6.04 -2.39
CA LEU A 151 -2.86 -5.86 -2.99
C LEU A 151 -2.02 -4.80 -2.29
N GLU A 152 -2.67 -3.94 -1.51
CA GLU A 152 -2.14 -2.66 -1.04
C GLU A 152 -1.00 -2.82 -0.03
N SER A 153 -1.05 -3.78 0.88
CA SER A 153 0.05 -4.02 1.82
C SER A 153 1.29 -4.61 1.14
N ILE A 154 1.07 -5.48 0.14
CA ILE A 154 2.12 -6.03 -0.73
C ILE A 154 2.77 -4.89 -1.52
N GLN A 155 1.95 -4.00 -2.09
CA GLN A 155 2.40 -2.81 -2.79
C GLN A 155 3.21 -1.90 -1.85
N LEU A 156 2.69 -1.62 -0.66
CA LEU A 156 3.34 -0.76 0.34
C LEU A 156 4.69 -1.33 0.78
N PHE A 157 4.86 -2.65 0.81
CA PHE A 157 6.17 -3.24 1.11
C PHE A 157 7.23 -2.86 0.11
N PHE A 158 6.95 -3.00 -1.18
CA PHE A 158 7.91 -2.60 -2.21
C PHE A 158 8.09 -1.08 -2.28
N VAL A 159 7.04 -0.29 -2.02
CA VAL A 159 7.12 1.17 -1.87
C VAL A 159 8.04 1.55 -0.70
N PHE A 160 7.87 0.94 0.46
CA PHE A 160 8.70 1.20 1.64
C PHE A 160 10.13 0.71 1.44
N ALA A 161 10.34 -0.45 0.81
CA ALA A 161 11.68 -0.92 0.47
C ALA A 161 12.39 0.05 -0.49
N ALA A 162 11.68 0.60 -1.48
CA ALA A 162 12.24 1.60 -2.41
C ALA A 162 12.58 2.90 -1.68
N ILE A 163 11.67 3.40 -0.83
CA ILE A 163 11.90 4.61 -0.03
C ILE A 163 13.08 4.39 0.93
N TYR A 164 13.15 3.25 1.62
CA TYR A 164 14.24 2.91 2.53
C TYR A 164 15.59 2.91 1.81
N TRP A 165 15.67 2.21 0.66
CA TRP A 165 16.89 2.19 -0.15
C TRP A 165 17.27 3.60 -0.63
N PHE A 166 16.27 4.38 -1.07
CA PHE A 166 16.44 5.78 -1.47
C PHE A 166 17.06 6.64 -0.35
N VAL A 167 16.48 6.63 0.85
CA VAL A 167 16.95 7.47 1.96
C VAL A 167 18.29 7.00 2.53
N LYS A 168 18.52 5.68 2.56
CA LYS A 168 19.78 5.09 3.04
C LYS A 168 20.96 5.55 2.18
N LYS A 169 20.79 5.53 0.86
CA LYS A 169 21.84 5.90 -0.11
C LYS A 169 21.85 7.38 -0.50
N TYR A 170 20.91 8.18 0.00
CA TYR A 170 20.72 9.56 -0.45
C TYR A 170 21.99 10.43 -0.35
N ASN A 171 22.76 10.27 0.74
CA ASN A 171 23.96 11.07 1.02
C ASN A 171 25.27 10.36 0.68
N GLU A 172 25.21 9.15 0.12
CA GLU A 172 26.37 8.40 -0.35
C GLU A 172 26.57 8.65 -1.86
N SER A 173 27.79 8.45 -2.37
CA SER A 173 27.98 8.35 -3.83
C SER A 173 27.26 7.08 -4.30
N LYS A 174 26.40 7.25 -5.31
CA LYS A 174 25.52 6.18 -5.79
C LYS A 174 26.09 5.61 -7.06
N GLY A 175 26.43 4.33 -7.05
CA GLY A 175 26.89 3.61 -8.23
C GLY A 175 25.73 3.16 -9.12
N ILE A 176 26.10 2.54 -10.24
CA ILE A 176 25.15 1.89 -11.17
C ILE A 176 24.31 0.82 -10.43
N LYS A 177 24.95 0.07 -9.52
CA LYS A 177 24.30 -0.97 -8.71
C LYS A 177 23.18 -0.41 -7.83
N ASP A 178 23.37 0.78 -7.25
CA ASP A 178 22.37 1.39 -6.37
C ASP A 178 21.11 1.80 -7.15
N TYR A 179 21.29 2.36 -8.35
CA TYR A 179 20.20 2.66 -9.29
C TYR A 179 19.50 1.38 -9.76
N LEU A 180 20.26 0.33 -10.09
CA LEU A 180 19.70 -0.97 -10.47
C LEU A 180 18.84 -1.57 -9.34
N ILE A 181 19.32 -1.57 -8.10
CA ILE A 181 18.57 -2.08 -6.94
C ILE A 181 17.28 -1.26 -6.74
N LEU A 182 17.34 0.07 -6.80
CA LEU A 182 16.15 0.90 -6.69
C LEU A 182 15.15 0.60 -7.83
N GLY A 183 15.67 0.39 -9.03
CA GLY A 183 14.91 0.01 -10.22
C GLY A 183 14.18 -1.31 -10.04
N ILE A 184 14.89 -2.36 -9.61
CA ILE A 184 14.33 -3.68 -9.33
C ILE A 184 13.20 -3.60 -8.30
N ILE A 185 13.43 -2.91 -7.16
CA ILE A 185 12.40 -2.76 -6.12
C ILE A 185 11.19 -1.97 -6.64
N SER A 186 11.42 -0.89 -7.39
CA SER A 186 10.36 -0.11 -8.04
C SER A 186 9.58 -0.94 -9.06
N GLY A 187 10.26 -1.84 -9.77
CA GLY A 187 9.68 -2.80 -10.71
C GLY A 187 8.74 -3.78 -10.02
N PHE A 188 9.11 -4.31 -8.85
CA PHE A 188 8.21 -5.14 -8.04
C PHE A 188 6.95 -4.35 -7.60
N ALA A 189 7.11 -3.11 -7.14
CA ALA A 189 5.96 -2.27 -6.78
C ALA A 189 5.03 -2.01 -7.99
N LEU A 190 5.60 -1.74 -9.17
CA LEU A 190 4.87 -1.58 -10.42
C LEU A 190 4.13 -2.86 -10.82
N ALA A 191 4.79 -4.02 -10.63
CA ALA A 191 4.25 -5.32 -10.96
C ALA A 191 3.10 -5.75 -10.02
N VAL A 192 2.95 -5.12 -8.85
CA VAL A 192 1.74 -5.25 -8.00
C VAL A 192 0.61 -4.33 -8.48
N LYS A 193 0.92 -3.04 -8.70
CA LYS A 193 -0.09 -2.05 -9.10
C LYS A 193 0.55 -0.85 -9.81
N ALA A 194 -0.08 -0.40 -10.90
CA ALA A 194 0.48 0.62 -11.78
C ALA A 194 0.63 2.01 -11.13
N ASN A 195 -0.16 2.34 -10.11
CA ASN A 195 -0.01 3.60 -9.37
C ASN A 195 1.29 3.69 -8.55
N SER A 196 2.06 2.60 -8.42
CA SER A 196 3.44 2.64 -7.92
C SER A 196 4.42 3.36 -8.85
N ALA A 197 4.02 3.72 -10.08
CA ALA A 197 4.85 4.52 -10.98
C ALA A 197 5.28 5.87 -10.39
N ILE A 198 4.61 6.34 -9.33
CA ILE A 198 5.07 7.48 -8.54
C ILE A 198 6.50 7.31 -7.98
N LEU A 199 6.97 6.07 -7.80
CA LEU A 199 8.34 5.78 -7.35
C LEU A 199 9.40 6.22 -8.36
N PHE A 200 9.04 6.46 -9.63
CA PHE A 200 9.98 7.05 -10.60
C PHE A 200 10.44 8.45 -10.17
N LEU A 201 9.68 9.13 -9.31
CA LEU A 201 10.11 10.39 -8.72
C LEU A 201 11.30 10.21 -7.75
N LEU A 202 11.50 9.04 -7.14
CA LEU A 202 12.71 8.76 -6.36
C LEU A 202 13.95 8.76 -7.25
N TRP A 203 13.85 8.20 -8.47
CA TRP A 203 14.90 8.30 -9.48
C TRP A 203 15.15 9.76 -9.86
N VAL A 204 14.11 10.56 -10.10
CA VAL A 204 14.23 11.99 -10.40
C VAL A 204 14.99 12.72 -9.28
N LEU A 205 14.64 12.48 -8.01
CA LEU A 205 15.31 13.11 -6.87
C LEU A 205 16.79 12.71 -6.75
N TRP A 206 17.15 11.46 -7.02
CA TRP A 206 18.55 11.02 -7.08
C TRP A 206 19.31 11.66 -8.23
N VAL A 207 18.71 11.74 -9.42
CA VAL A 207 19.30 12.40 -10.58
C VAL A 207 19.61 13.87 -10.26
N PHE A 208 18.65 14.60 -9.69
CA PHE A 208 18.88 15.99 -9.27
C PHE A 208 20.00 16.12 -8.23
N LYS A 209 20.08 15.19 -7.28
CA LYS A 209 21.15 15.17 -6.27
C LYS A 209 22.51 14.93 -6.91
N ASP A 210 22.64 13.93 -7.77
CA ASP A 210 23.90 13.60 -8.45
C ASP A 210 24.36 14.73 -9.39
N LEU A 211 23.42 15.38 -10.09
CA LEU A 211 23.70 16.58 -10.90
C LEU A 211 24.26 17.73 -10.05
N ARG A 212 23.69 17.98 -8.86
CA ARG A 212 24.20 19.00 -7.92
C ARG A 212 25.59 18.66 -7.38
N LEU A 213 25.92 17.37 -7.27
CA LEU A 213 27.25 16.90 -6.86
C LEU A 213 28.27 16.85 -8.01
N GLY A 214 27.87 17.24 -9.23
CA GLY A 214 28.76 17.27 -10.41
C GLY A 214 28.93 15.91 -11.10
N GLU A 215 28.22 14.86 -10.69
CA GLU A 215 28.35 13.51 -11.27
C GLU A 215 27.58 13.35 -12.60
N ARG A 216 28.10 13.94 -13.69
CA ARG A 216 27.42 13.95 -15.01
C ARG A 216 27.70 12.74 -15.90
N ILE A 217 28.95 12.25 -15.90
CA ILE A 217 29.47 11.29 -16.90
C ILE A 217 28.72 9.94 -16.90
N LYS A 218 28.24 9.48 -15.74
CA LYS A 218 27.59 8.16 -15.58
C LYS A 218 26.08 8.23 -15.41
N LEU A 219 25.48 9.42 -15.46
CA LEU A 219 24.06 9.60 -15.13
C LEU A 219 23.13 8.85 -16.09
N LEU A 220 23.46 8.83 -17.38
CA LEU A 220 22.72 8.07 -18.38
C LEU A 220 22.76 6.57 -18.06
N THR A 221 23.94 6.00 -17.83
CA THR A 221 24.10 4.57 -17.50
C THR A 221 23.40 4.19 -16.20
N LYS A 222 23.49 5.05 -15.17
CA LYS A 222 22.73 4.89 -13.91
C LYS A 222 21.22 4.86 -14.17
N SER A 223 20.73 5.77 -15.00
CA SER A 223 19.30 5.86 -15.35
C SER A 223 18.83 4.66 -16.17
N ILE A 224 19.61 4.25 -17.18
CA ILE A 224 19.36 3.02 -17.94
C ILE A 224 19.30 1.81 -17.00
N SER A 225 20.16 1.76 -15.98
CA SER A 225 20.18 0.64 -15.03
C SER A 225 18.96 0.64 -14.11
N TYR A 226 18.47 1.82 -13.70
CA TYR A 226 17.21 1.95 -12.96
C TYR A 226 16.02 1.43 -13.79
N PHE A 227 15.84 1.97 -15.00
CA PHE A 227 14.72 1.57 -15.86
C PHE A 227 14.84 0.13 -16.36
N GLY A 228 16.06 -0.33 -16.63
CA GLY A 228 16.35 -1.72 -16.97
C GLY A 228 15.97 -2.67 -15.84
N GLY A 229 16.35 -2.36 -14.59
CA GLY A 229 15.94 -3.15 -13.42
C GLY A 229 14.43 -3.20 -13.25
N ALA A 230 13.74 -2.05 -13.38
CA ALA A 230 12.29 -1.99 -13.27
C ALA A 230 11.58 -2.78 -14.38
N ALA A 231 12.05 -2.64 -15.63
CA ALA A 231 11.50 -3.32 -16.79
C ALA A 231 11.69 -4.84 -16.70
N VAL A 232 12.87 -5.31 -16.31
CA VAL A 232 13.15 -6.75 -16.16
C VAL A 232 12.15 -7.39 -15.20
N ILE A 233 11.93 -6.80 -14.02
CA ILE A 233 10.94 -7.34 -13.07
C ILE A 233 9.54 -7.29 -13.64
N PHE A 234 9.10 -6.15 -14.15
CA PHE A 234 7.75 -6.00 -14.69
C PHE A 234 7.46 -7.02 -15.80
N LEU A 235 8.37 -7.16 -16.77
CA LEU A 235 8.23 -8.11 -17.87
C LEU A 235 8.31 -9.56 -17.41
N SER A 236 9.18 -9.88 -16.44
CA SER A 236 9.31 -11.25 -15.90
C SER A 236 8.04 -11.69 -15.18
N VAL A 237 7.39 -10.80 -14.41
CA VAL A 237 6.12 -11.12 -13.74
C VAL A 237 5.00 -11.33 -14.77
N PHE A 238 4.93 -10.51 -15.82
CA PHE A 238 3.98 -10.76 -16.91
C PHE A 238 4.26 -12.07 -17.66
N TYR A 239 5.53 -12.40 -17.86
CA TYR A 239 5.91 -13.67 -18.48
C TYR A 239 5.41 -14.85 -17.64
N LEU A 240 5.62 -14.82 -16.32
CA LEU A 240 5.08 -15.84 -15.41
C LEU A 240 3.55 -15.90 -15.46
N HIS A 241 2.87 -14.75 -15.56
CA HIS A 241 1.40 -14.71 -15.65
C HIS A 241 0.91 -15.50 -16.86
N PHE A 242 1.52 -15.29 -18.02
CA PHE A 242 1.16 -16.02 -19.24
C PHE A 242 1.57 -17.49 -19.19
N ALA A 243 2.76 -17.80 -18.69
CA ALA A 243 3.24 -19.17 -18.57
C ALA A 243 2.37 -20.04 -17.65
N LEU A 244 1.75 -19.45 -16.63
CA LEU A 244 0.82 -20.14 -15.72
C LEU A 244 -0.57 -20.35 -16.31
N GLY A 245 -1.01 -19.50 -17.24
CA GLY A 245 -2.33 -19.59 -17.87
C GLY A 245 -2.34 -20.59 -19.03
N GLN A 246 -2.55 -21.87 -18.73
CA GLN A 246 -2.39 -22.97 -19.71
C GLN A 246 -3.71 -23.46 -20.30
N LYS A 247 -4.83 -23.32 -19.57
CA LYS A 247 -6.14 -23.85 -19.99
C LYS A 247 -7.21 -22.76 -20.12
N VAL A 248 -8.20 -23.01 -20.97
CA VAL A 248 -9.37 -22.14 -21.16
C VAL A 248 -10.60 -22.84 -20.60
N ILE A 249 -11.41 -22.11 -19.83
CA ILE A 249 -12.67 -22.59 -19.28
C ILE A 249 -13.82 -21.82 -19.94
N ASP A 250 -14.92 -22.52 -20.25
CA ASP A 250 -16.17 -21.96 -20.80
C ASP A 250 -15.98 -21.05 -22.01
N ASN A 251 -15.03 -21.37 -22.91
CA ASN A 251 -14.66 -20.54 -24.07
C ASN A 251 -14.34 -19.08 -23.72
N ARG A 252 -13.90 -18.80 -22.49
CA ARG A 252 -13.62 -17.45 -22.02
C ARG A 252 -12.18 -17.06 -22.34
N TYR A 253 -12.01 -16.34 -23.44
CA TYR A 253 -10.70 -15.88 -23.93
C TYR A 253 -10.33 -14.44 -23.56
N TYR A 254 -11.15 -13.71 -22.79
CA TYR A 254 -10.82 -12.35 -22.31
C TYR A 254 -10.36 -11.37 -23.41
N ALA A 255 -10.98 -11.43 -24.58
CA ALA A 255 -10.61 -10.65 -25.77
C ALA A 255 -9.19 -10.90 -26.32
N ALA A 256 -8.60 -12.07 -26.03
CA ALA A 256 -7.37 -12.53 -26.67
C ALA A 256 -7.51 -12.58 -28.20
N SER A 257 -6.44 -12.16 -28.90
CA SER A 257 -6.32 -12.22 -30.36
C SER A 257 -6.36 -13.66 -30.88
N LYS A 258 -6.57 -13.84 -32.19
CA LYS A 258 -6.60 -15.18 -32.80
C LYS A 258 -5.26 -15.89 -32.57
N GLU A 259 -4.17 -15.15 -32.68
CA GLU A 259 -2.80 -15.61 -32.46
C GLU A 259 -2.62 -16.13 -31.03
N TYR A 260 -3.07 -15.38 -30.03
CA TYR A 260 -2.97 -15.83 -28.63
C TYR A 260 -3.85 -17.07 -28.38
N LYS A 261 -5.04 -17.16 -28.97
CA LYS A 261 -5.85 -18.38 -28.87
C LYS A 261 -5.14 -19.61 -29.42
N GLU A 262 -4.45 -19.48 -30.56
CA GLU A 262 -3.67 -20.57 -31.15
C GLU A 262 -2.45 -20.95 -30.29
N ILE A 263 -1.77 -19.97 -29.68
CA ILE A 263 -0.66 -20.22 -28.74
C ILE A 263 -1.13 -21.07 -27.55
N ILE A 264 -2.30 -20.74 -26.98
CA ILE A 264 -2.86 -21.51 -25.86
C ILE A 264 -3.23 -22.93 -26.30
N LYS A 265 -3.89 -23.09 -27.47
CA LYS A 265 -4.24 -24.43 -27.99
C LYS A 265 -3.03 -25.33 -28.21
N LYS A 266 -1.88 -24.76 -28.58
CA LYS A 266 -0.62 -25.49 -28.77
C LYS A 266 0.15 -25.75 -27.46
N GLY A 267 -0.31 -25.21 -26.33
CA GLY A 267 0.41 -25.31 -25.05
C GLY A 267 1.71 -24.48 -25.02
N GLU A 268 1.83 -23.46 -25.86
CA GLU A 268 3.07 -22.68 -26.05
C GLU A 268 3.09 -21.38 -25.23
N THR A 269 2.22 -21.22 -24.22
CA THR A 269 2.14 -19.99 -23.40
C THR A 269 3.40 -19.74 -22.57
N ALA A 270 4.20 -20.77 -22.28
CA ALA A 270 5.50 -20.63 -21.65
C ALA A 270 6.65 -20.37 -22.64
N ASN A 271 6.40 -20.34 -23.96
CA ASN A 271 7.45 -20.10 -24.95
C ASN A 271 7.75 -18.59 -25.06
N PRO A 272 8.98 -18.12 -24.75
CA PRO A 272 9.32 -16.69 -24.78
C PRO A 272 9.09 -16.01 -26.12
N LYS A 273 9.12 -16.76 -27.23
CA LYS A 273 8.84 -16.26 -28.59
C LYS A 273 7.49 -15.54 -28.67
N TYR A 274 6.49 -16.01 -27.93
CA TYR A 274 5.12 -15.51 -28.00
C TYR A 274 4.79 -14.47 -26.92
N PHE A 275 5.73 -14.18 -26.03
CA PHE A 275 5.55 -13.26 -24.89
C PHE A 275 4.95 -11.91 -25.32
N TRP A 276 5.49 -11.29 -26.36
CA TRP A 276 5.07 -9.96 -26.80
C TRP A 276 3.64 -9.91 -27.33
N ILE A 277 3.14 -11.00 -27.93
CA ILE A 277 1.75 -11.10 -28.40
C ILE A 277 0.81 -11.09 -27.19
N MET A 278 1.10 -11.91 -26.19
CA MET A 278 0.29 -12.03 -24.98
C MET A 278 0.33 -10.75 -24.15
N LEU A 279 1.51 -10.12 -24.03
CA LEU A 279 1.67 -8.83 -23.35
C LEU A 279 0.86 -7.73 -24.03
N ARG A 280 0.94 -7.61 -25.36
CA ARG A 280 0.17 -6.63 -26.14
C ARG A 280 -1.33 -6.78 -25.87
N ASP A 281 -1.83 -8.00 -25.94
CA ASP A 281 -3.25 -8.28 -25.75
C ASP A 281 -3.70 -7.99 -24.31
N ASN A 282 -2.89 -8.35 -23.30
CA ASN A 282 -3.20 -8.03 -21.91
C ASN A 282 -3.15 -6.52 -21.63
N LEU A 283 -2.18 -5.78 -22.17
CA LEU A 283 -2.12 -4.32 -22.02
C LEU A 283 -3.32 -3.64 -22.70
N LYS A 284 -3.77 -4.15 -23.85
CA LYS A 284 -5.00 -3.70 -24.50
C LYS A 284 -6.23 -3.99 -23.63
N TYR A 285 -6.31 -5.19 -23.05
CA TYR A 285 -7.36 -5.56 -22.10
C TYR A 285 -7.37 -4.64 -20.88
N MET A 286 -6.21 -4.39 -20.26
CA MET A 286 -6.04 -3.47 -19.14
C MET A 286 -6.58 -2.08 -19.50
N SER A 287 -6.14 -1.52 -20.63
CA SER A 287 -6.58 -0.19 -21.09
C SER A 287 -8.10 -0.12 -21.28
N ASN A 288 -8.69 -1.14 -21.92
CA ASN A 288 -10.15 -1.22 -22.11
C ASN A 288 -10.91 -1.38 -20.80
N TYR A 289 -10.40 -2.22 -19.88
CA TYR A 289 -10.98 -2.38 -18.55
C TYR A 289 -10.99 -1.05 -17.81
N GLN A 290 -9.87 -0.30 -17.80
CA GLN A 290 -9.80 1.00 -17.12
C GLN A 290 -10.79 2.02 -17.68
N LYS A 291 -11.03 2.03 -19.01
CA LYS A 291 -12.05 2.89 -19.64
C LYS A 291 -13.49 2.47 -19.28
N GLY A 292 -13.70 1.19 -18.99
CA GLY A 292 -15.00 0.64 -18.60
C GLY A 292 -15.35 0.84 -17.12
N VAL A 293 -14.39 1.25 -16.27
CA VAL A 293 -14.68 1.55 -14.85
C VAL A 293 -15.57 2.79 -14.76
N PRO A 294 -16.74 2.72 -14.08
CA PRO A 294 -17.64 3.85 -13.96
C PRO A 294 -17.00 5.09 -13.36
N ARG A 295 -17.50 6.26 -13.75
CA ARG A 295 -17.17 7.53 -13.08
C ARG A 295 -17.78 7.55 -11.67
N LEU A 296 -17.14 8.29 -10.77
CA LEU A 296 -17.70 8.54 -9.44
C LEU A 296 -19.06 9.23 -9.58
N ASN A 297 -20.11 8.63 -8.99
CA ASN A 297 -21.44 9.23 -8.94
C ASN A 297 -21.89 9.32 -7.48
N LEU A 298 -21.69 10.49 -6.86
CA LEU A 298 -22.06 10.72 -5.46
C LEU A 298 -23.57 10.64 -5.21
N CYS A 299 -24.40 10.78 -6.24
CA CYS A 299 -25.86 10.66 -6.17
C CYS A 299 -26.33 9.21 -6.24
N LYS A 300 -25.45 8.26 -6.61
CA LYS A 300 -25.80 6.83 -6.67
C LYS A 300 -26.01 6.29 -5.25
N PRO A 301 -27.18 5.68 -4.95
CA PRO A 301 -27.40 5.03 -3.67
C PRO A 301 -26.36 3.94 -3.41
N GLY A 302 -25.78 3.94 -2.21
CA GLY A 302 -24.74 2.97 -1.83
C GLY A 302 -23.39 3.18 -2.53
N GLU A 303 -23.13 4.34 -3.14
CA GLU A 303 -21.80 4.69 -3.64
C GLU A 303 -20.78 4.61 -2.50
N ASN A 304 -19.72 3.84 -2.69
CA ASN A 304 -18.62 3.71 -1.72
C ASN A 304 -17.39 4.56 -2.11
N GLY A 305 -17.31 5.02 -3.36
CA GLY A 305 -16.24 5.89 -3.82
C GLY A 305 -16.28 7.28 -3.18
N SER A 306 -15.13 7.94 -3.10
CA SER A 306 -14.98 9.27 -2.51
C SER A 306 -14.04 10.16 -3.32
N LEU A 307 -14.19 11.47 -3.15
CA LEU A 307 -13.35 12.46 -3.81
C LEU A 307 -11.94 12.46 -3.20
N PHE A 308 -10.92 12.45 -4.06
CA PHE A 308 -9.51 12.39 -3.65
C PHE A 308 -9.10 13.56 -2.75
N ILE A 309 -9.66 14.75 -2.96
CA ILE A 309 -9.37 15.95 -2.15
C ILE A 309 -9.84 15.79 -0.70
N GLY A 310 -10.82 14.92 -0.46
CA GLY A 310 -11.35 14.62 0.86
C GLY A 310 -10.59 13.52 1.60
N TRP A 311 -9.70 12.79 0.92
CA TRP A 311 -8.99 11.69 1.55
C TRP A 311 -8.08 12.09 2.71
N PRO A 312 -7.35 13.22 2.70
CA PRO A 312 -6.53 13.59 3.85
C PRO A 312 -7.31 13.74 5.17
N LEU A 313 -8.61 14.02 5.10
CA LEU A 313 -9.51 14.13 6.25
C LEU A 313 -10.27 12.82 6.56
N GLY A 314 -10.01 11.74 5.82
CA GLY A 314 -10.70 10.47 6.02
C GLY A 314 -12.19 10.53 5.65
N ILE A 315 -12.56 11.37 4.68
CA ILE A 315 -13.96 11.51 4.28
C ILE A 315 -14.49 10.18 3.76
N LYS A 316 -15.70 9.83 4.23
CA LYS A 316 -16.48 8.65 3.82
C LYS A 316 -15.76 7.33 4.13
N ALA A 317 -15.90 6.88 5.37
CA ALA A 317 -15.56 5.54 5.78
C ALA A 317 -16.35 4.51 4.96
N ILE A 318 -15.74 3.36 4.70
CA ILE A 318 -16.33 2.35 3.82
C ILE A 318 -16.76 1.14 4.62
N SER A 319 -18.04 0.77 4.54
CA SER A 319 -18.53 -0.47 5.15
C SER A 319 -18.07 -1.67 4.32
N TYR A 320 -17.17 -2.48 4.88
CA TYR A 320 -16.65 -3.67 4.21
C TYR A 320 -17.52 -4.88 4.48
N ARG A 321 -18.02 -4.99 5.72
CA ARG A 321 -18.86 -6.09 6.16
C ARG A 321 -19.58 -5.75 7.45
N TRP A 322 -20.75 -6.35 7.65
CA TRP A 322 -21.37 -6.44 8.96
C TRP A 322 -22.08 -7.78 9.14
N GLU A 323 -22.38 -8.12 10.40
CA GLU A 323 -23.18 -9.29 10.75
C GLU A 323 -23.93 -9.02 12.07
N LYS A 324 -25.26 -9.20 12.05
CA LYS A 324 -26.13 -8.99 13.21
C LYS A 324 -26.41 -10.32 13.90
N HIS A 325 -26.24 -10.34 15.23
CA HIS A 325 -26.58 -11.48 16.11
C HIS A 325 -27.31 -10.94 17.33
N GLY A 326 -28.63 -11.13 17.38
CA GLY A 326 -29.48 -10.55 18.42
C GLY A 326 -29.42 -9.02 18.41
N SER A 327 -29.10 -8.42 19.57
CA SER A 327 -28.98 -6.97 19.77
C SER A 327 -27.61 -6.38 19.44
N LYS A 328 -26.64 -7.22 19.05
CA LYS A 328 -25.27 -6.78 18.72
C LYS A 328 -24.96 -7.01 17.24
N VAL A 329 -24.14 -6.12 16.69
CA VAL A 329 -23.67 -6.18 15.30
C VAL A 329 -22.15 -6.14 15.27
N ARG A 330 -21.53 -7.06 14.54
CA ARG A 330 -20.10 -7.01 14.22
C ARG A 330 -19.90 -6.24 12.93
N TYR A 331 -18.87 -5.40 12.87
CA TYR A 331 -18.60 -4.56 11.72
C TYR A 331 -17.14 -4.66 11.27
N ILE A 332 -16.93 -4.48 9.97
CA ILE A 332 -15.64 -4.12 9.39
C ILE A 332 -15.85 -2.82 8.64
N TYR A 333 -15.17 -1.78 9.08
CA TYR A 333 -15.14 -0.50 8.40
C TYR A 333 -13.71 -0.13 8.04
N LEU A 334 -13.53 0.33 6.80
CA LEU A 334 -12.37 1.11 6.43
C LEU A 334 -12.50 2.51 7.04
N GLN A 335 -12.13 2.64 8.31
CA GLN A 335 -12.09 3.88 9.06
C GLN A 335 -10.65 4.16 9.47
N GLY A 336 -10.13 5.33 9.11
CA GLY A 336 -8.78 5.76 9.49
C GLY A 336 -8.67 6.07 10.98
N ASN A 337 -7.46 6.03 11.53
CA ASN A 337 -7.23 6.55 12.88
C ASN A 337 -7.26 8.09 12.82
N PRO A 338 -8.24 8.76 13.45
CA PRO A 338 -8.42 10.21 13.29
C PRO A 338 -7.19 11.03 13.70
N VAL A 339 -6.44 10.57 14.70
CA VAL A 339 -5.24 11.27 15.18
C VAL A 339 -4.11 11.15 14.15
N THR A 340 -3.84 9.96 13.63
CA THR A 340 -2.75 9.77 12.65
C THR A 340 -3.07 10.52 11.35
N TRP A 341 -4.32 10.46 10.87
CA TRP A 341 -4.75 11.17 9.65
C TRP A 341 -4.66 12.68 9.81
N MET A 342 -5.08 13.22 10.95
CA MET A 342 -4.94 14.65 11.23
C MET A 342 -3.47 15.09 11.30
N ILE A 343 -2.61 14.30 11.95
CA ILE A 343 -1.16 14.56 11.97
C ILE A 343 -0.59 14.60 10.55
N GLY A 344 -0.94 13.61 9.71
CA GLY A 344 -0.52 13.57 8.31
C GLY A 344 -1.02 14.77 7.50
N PHE A 345 -2.29 15.15 7.66
CA PHE A 345 -2.87 16.31 6.98
C PHE A 345 -2.17 17.62 7.37
N ILE A 346 -2.00 17.87 8.67
CA ILE A 346 -1.28 19.05 9.19
C ILE A 346 0.17 19.05 8.68
N ALA A 347 0.84 17.90 8.68
CA ALA A 347 2.22 17.78 8.22
C ALA A 347 2.37 18.16 6.73
N VAL A 348 1.42 17.80 5.87
CA VAL A 348 1.44 18.19 4.46
C VAL A 348 1.29 19.71 4.32
N ILE A 349 0.35 20.32 5.06
CA ILE A 349 0.15 21.78 5.03
C ILE A 349 1.41 22.49 5.50
N LEU A 350 1.94 22.11 6.66
CA LEU A 350 3.15 22.74 7.23
C LEU A 350 4.37 22.54 6.34
N SER A 351 4.49 21.39 5.68
CA SER A 351 5.55 21.16 4.69
C SER A 351 5.42 22.13 3.52
N GLY A 352 4.21 22.31 2.98
CA GLY A 352 3.96 23.27 1.90
C GLY A 352 4.27 24.71 2.31
N VAL A 353 3.83 25.12 3.51
CA VAL A 353 4.12 26.45 4.07
C VAL A 353 5.61 26.67 4.22
N LEU A 354 6.34 25.70 4.81
CA LEU A 354 7.78 25.78 4.98
C LEU A 354 8.52 25.89 3.64
N VAL A 355 8.14 25.05 2.68
CA VAL A 355 8.73 25.03 1.33
C VAL A 355 8.50 26.37 0.63
N LEU A 356 7.26 26.87 0.61
CA LEU A 356 6.93 28.16 0.01
C LEU A 356 7.63 29.31 0.71
N ALA A 357 7.71 29.29 2.04
CA ALA A 357 8.34 30.37 2.78
C ALA A 357 9.85 30.48 2.50
N VAL A 358 10.55 29.35 2.38
CA VAL A 358 11.96 29.35 1.99
C VAL A 358 12.14 29.81 0.54
N PHE A 359 11.30 29.34 -0.39
CA PHE A 359 11.44 29.69 -1.82
C PHE A 359 11.02 31.13 -2.15
N LEU A 360 9.97 31.66 -1.52
CA LEU A 360 9.42 32.99 -1.81
C LEU A 360 10.06 34.10 -0.97
N PHE A 361 10.36 33.81 0.30
CA PHE A 361 10.86 34.83 1.25
C PHE A 361 12.33 34.62 1.65
N GLY A 362 13.00 33.58 1.13
CA GLY A 362 14.42 33.35 1.40
C GLY A 362 14.74 33.05 2.86
N LEU A 363 13.79 32.46 3.61
CA LEU A 363 14.01 32.13 5.02
C LEU A 363 15.23 31.22 5.21
N PRO A 364 16.00 31.41 6.30
CA PRO A 364 17.17 30.60 6.58
C PRO A 364 16.79 29.13 6.79
N ILE A 365 17.57 28.24 6.20
CA ILE A 365 17.37 26.79 6.31
C ILE A 365 18.19 26.27 7.49
N ARG A 366 17.51 25.81 8.55
CA ARG A 366 18.16 25.30 9.78
C ARG A 366 18.97 24.03 9.52
N ASN A 367 18.37 23.07 8.82
CA ASN A 367 19.02 21.81 8.46
C ASN A 367 18.78 21.49 6.98
N ARG A 368 19.81 21.70 6.15
CA ARG A 368 19.71 21.56 4.69
C ARG A 368 19.30 20.16 4.25
N LYS A 369 19.86 19.12 4.88
CA LYS A 369 19.59 17.73 4.52
C LYS A 369 18.13 17.36 4.79
N ILE A 370 17.63 17.71 5.97
CA ILE A 370 16.24 17.41 6.35
C ILE A 370 15.27 18.20 5.49
N PHE A 371 15.58 19.47 5.22
CA PHE A 371 14.80 20.30 4.31
C PHE A 371 14.71 19.71 2.88
N GLU A 372 15.82 19.18 2.35
CA GLU A 372 15.81 18.50 1.04
C GLU A 372 14.89 17.26 1.03
N TYR A 373 14.84 16.48 2.11
CA TYR A 373 13.87 15.39 2.24
C TYR A 373 12.44 15.90 2.31
N ILE A 374 12.16 16.96 3.07
CA ILE A 374 10.82 17.56 3.15
C ILE A 374 10.35 17.99 1.75
N VAL A 375 11.19 18.73 1.01
CA VAL A 375 10.89 19.14 -0.37
C VAL A 375 10.62 17.92 -1.26
N GLY A 376 11.48 16.90 -1.19
CA GLY A 376 11.35 15.69 -2.01
C GLY A 376 10.07 14.90 -1.73
N PHE A 377 9.79 14.59 -0.48
CA PHE A 377 8.57 13.84 -0.11
C PHE A 377 7.30 14.66 -0.30
N PHE A 378 7.33 15.98 -0.04
CA PHE A 378 6.21 16.86 -0.33
C PHE A 378 5.91 16.91 -1.84
N PHE A 379 6.96 16.99 -2.67
CA PHE A 379 6.82 16.90 -4.12
C PHE A 379 6.17 15.59 -4.56
N ILE A 380 6.64 14.44 -4.05
CA ILE A 380 6.04 13.13 -4.35
C ILE A 380 4.56 13.08 -3.93
N TYR A 381 4.23 13.57 -2.74
CA TYR A 381 2.86 13.64 -2.25
C TYR A 381 1.96 14.43 -3.20
N ILE A 382 2.35 15.67 -3.54
CA ILE A 382 1.57 16.54 -4.42
C ILE A 382 1.45 15.94 -5.82
N SER A 383 2.53 15.40 -6.39
CA SER A 383 2.50 14.74 -7.69
C SER A 383 1.53 13.55 -7.71
N TYR A 384 1.47 12.75 -6.64
CA TYR A 384 0.51 11.64 -6.57
C TYR A 384 -0.93 12.16 -6.51
N MET A 385 -1.20 13.15 -5.67
CA MET A 385 -2.56 13.70 -5.52
C MET A 385 -3.05 14.36 -6.83
N ILE A 386 -2.17 15.05 -7.55
CA ILE A 386 -2.46 15.59 -8.89
C ILE A 386 -2.75 14.46 -9.88
N ALA A 387 -1.89 13.44 -9.95
CA ALA A 387 -2.05 12.33 -10.87
C ALA A 387 -3.38 11.59 -10.64
N VAL A 388 -3.74 11.34 -9.38
CA VAL A 388 -5.03 10.73 -9.04
C VAL A 388 -6.21 11.64 -9.35
N GLY A 389 -6.08 12.96 -9.13
CA GLY A 389 -7.11 13.93 -9.46
C GLY A 389 -7.47 14.00 -10.95
N GLN A 390 -6.59 13.51 -11.82
CA GLN A 390 -6.80 13.45 -13.27
C GLN A 390 -7.47 12.15 -13.74
N ILE A 391 -7.67 11.16 -12.86
CA ILE A 391 -8.22 9.85 -13.21
C ILE A 391 -9.76 9.93 -13.19
N PRO A 392 -10.45 9.83 -14.35
CA PRO A 392 -11.88 10.08 -14.45
C PRO A 392 -12.72 8.81 -14.17
N ARG A 393 -12.44 8.10 -13.07
CA ARG A 393 -13.18 6.89 -12.64
C ARG A 393 -13.40 6.90 -11.13
N VAL A 394 -14.29 6.03 -10.65
CA VAL A 394 -14.51 5.84 -9.22
C VAL A 394 -13.21 5.39 -8.53
N MET A 395 -12.90 6.06 -7.43
CA MET A 395 -11.74 5.77 -6.59
C MET A 395 -12.21 5.71 -5.14
N TYR A 396 -11.48 4.94 -4.35
CA TYR A 396 -11.82 4.62 -2.97
C TYR A 396 -10.72 5.09 -2.03
N LEU A 397 -11.10 5.27 -0.75
CA LEU A 397 -10.23 5.81 0.30
C LEU A 397 -8.86 5.09 0.41
N TYR A 398 -8.79 3.77 0.19
CA TYR A 398 -7.53 3.01 0.24
C TYR A 398 -6.51 3.42 -0.85
N HIS A 399 -6.92 4.12 -1.91
CA HIS A 399 -5.98 4.68 -2.89
C HIS A 399 -5.11 5.80 -2.30
N TYR A 400 -5.48 6.34 -1.14
CA TYR A 400 -4.72 7.34 -0.40
C TYR A 400 -3.56 6.76 0.43
N PHE A 401 -3.44 5.44 0.59
CA PHE A 401 -2.45 4.86 1.52
C PHE A 401 -0.99 5.18 1.19
N ILE A 402 -0.62 5.27 -0.08
CA ILE A 402 0.72 5.73 -0.47
C ILE A 402 0.93 7.20 -0.02
N PRO A 403 0.10 8.17 -0.42
CA PRO A 403 0.17 9.54 0.11
C PRO A 403 0.11 9.64 1.64
N LEU A 404 -0.74 8.84 2.29
CA LEU A 404 -0.89 8.84 3.75
C LEU A 404 0.42 8.45 4.45
N THR A 405 1.09 7.42 3.95
CA THR A 405 2.38 6.99 4.54
C THR A 405 3.50 7.99 4.23
N ILE A 406 3.44 8.67 3.09
CA ILE A 406 4.33 9.81 2.80
C ILE A 406 4.05 10.99 3.75
N SER A 407 2.78 11.29 4.06
CA SER A 407 2.45 12.36 5.00
C SER A 407 2.89 12.03 6.43
N TYR A 408 2.91 10.76 6.82
CA TYR A 408 3.50 10.31 8.08
C TYR A 408 5.03 10.50 8.12
N ILE A 409 5.72 10.23 7.00
CA ILE A 409 7.15 10.54 6.86
C ILE A 409 7.39 12.05 7.00
N LEU A 410 6.57 12.88 6.34
CA LEU A 410 6.64 14.34 6.47
C LEU A 410 6.39 14.82 7.90
N ALA A 411 5.46 14.21 8.63
CA ALA A 411 5.20 14.56 10.03
C ALA A 411 6.43 14.37 10.91
N VAL A 412 7.12 13.24 10.76
CA VAL A 412 8.34 12.93 11.52
C VAL A 412 9.50 13.83 11.08
N LEU A 413 9.63 14.12 9.78
CA LEU A 413 10.62 15.05 9.26
C LEU A 413 10.43 16.47 9.79
N LEU A 414 9.19 16.96 9.87
CA LEU A 414 8.87 18.28 10.42
C LEU A 414 9.15 18.32 11.92
N LEU A 415 8.73 17.31 12.68
CA LEU A 415 9.06 17.19 14.10
C LEU A 415 10.57 17.28 14.31
N TRP A 416 11.33 16.53 13.50
CA TRP A 416 12.78 16.56 13.56
C TRP A 416 13.36 17.91 13.16
N TYR A 417 12.92 18.50 12.05
CA TYR A 417 13.39 19.79 11.55
C TYR A 417 13.17 20.94 12.55
N LEU A 418 12.02 20.94 13.22
CA LEU A 418 11.63 22.01 14.14
C LEU A 418 12.23 21.84 15.54
N TYR A 419 12.47 20.61 16.00
CA TYR A 419 12.83 20.34 17.40
C TYR A 419 14.10 19.49 17.58
N GLU A 420 15.00 19.42 16.58
CA GLU A 420 16.20 18.58 16.64
C GLU A 420 17.05 18.84 17.89
N GLU A 421 17.31 20.11 18.22
CA GLU A 421 18.13 20.49 19.36
C GLU A 421 17.48 20.11 20.68
N GLU A 422 16.20 20.40 20.84
CA GLU A 422 15.40 20.11 22.02
C GLU A 422 15.26 18.60 22.25
N ILE A 423 15.11 17.83 21.18
CA ILE A 423 15.08 16.36 21.21
C ILE A 423 16.43 15.82 21.69
N ARG A 424 17.54 16.34 21.15
CA ARG A 424 18.91 15.95 21.53
C ARG A 424 19.25 16.36 22.97
N ALA A 425 18.80 17.53 23.39
CA ALA A 425 18.91 18.04 24.76
C ALA A 425 17.97 17.31 25.75
N LYS A 426 17.16 16.36 25.27
CA LYS A 426 16.18 15.62 26.09
C LYS A 426 15.21 16.54 26.83
N SER A 427 14.74 17.59 26.15
CA SER A 427 13.72 18.50 26.67
C SER A 427 12.50 17.72 27.17
N LYS A 428 12.18 17.87 28.46
CA LYS A 428 11.07 17.17 29.10
C LYS A 428 9.75 17.49 28.41
N ILE A 429 9.55 18.73 27.99
CA ILE A 429 8.32 19.19 27.31
C ILE A 429 8.16 18.47 25.98
N VAL A 430 9.18 18.50 25.12
CA VAL A 430 9.11 17.88 23.79
C VAL A 430 8.90 16.37 23.89
N TRP A 431 9.64 15.69 24.76
CA TRP A 431 9.49 14.24 24.96
C TRP A 431 8.13 13.87 25.56
N SER A 432 7.60 14.67 26.50
CA SER A 432 6.25 14.44 27.04
C SER A 432 5.19 14.60 25.96
N SER A 433 5.32 15.60 25.08
CA SER A 433 4.42 15.78 23.93
C SER A 433 4.48 14.60 22.96
N ILE A 434 5.67 14.10 22.64
CA ILE A 434 5.84 12.91 21.77
C ILE A 434 5.15 11.68 22.37
N ILE A 435 5.37 11.44 23.67
CA ILE A 435 4.76 10.30 24.38
C ILE A 435 3.24 10.45 24.44
N MET A 436 2.74 11.66 24.71
CA MET A 436 1.30 11.94 24.75
C MET A 436 0.64 11.72 23.38
N ILE A 437 1.28 12.16 22.29
CA ILE A 437 0.81 11.91 20.93
C ILE A 437 0.80 10.41 20.63
N ALA A 438 1.87 9.69 20.98
CA ALA A 438 1.94 8.25 20.81
C ALA A 438 0.84 7.52 21.59
N ALA A 439 0.58 7.93 22.84
CA ALA A 439 -0.50 7.39 23.66
C ALA A 439 -1.88 7.70 23.06
N ALA A 440 -2.10 8.90 22.52
CA ALA A 440 -3.34 9.27 21.84
C ALA A 440 -3.58 8.39 20.60
N ILE A 441 -2.53 8.12 19.80
CA ILE A 441 -2.60 7.23 18.63
C ILE A 441 -3.01 5.80 19.05
N VAL A 442 -2.39 5.26 20.11
CA VAL A 442 -2.72 3.91 20.61
C VAL A 442 -4.16 3.88 21.15
N PHE A 443 -4.55 4.90 21.91
CA PHE A 443 -5.90 5.01 22.46
C PHE A 443 -6.97 5.05 21.36
N THR A 444 -6.78 5.88 20.32
CA THR A 444 -7.74 5.95 19.21
C THR A 444 -7.78 4.66 18.42
N TRP A 445 -6.65 4.01 18.17
CA TRP A 445 -6.63 2.68 17.57
C TRP A 445 -7.47 1.68 18.37
N TRP A 446 -7.26 1.62 19.69
CA TRP A 446 -8.01 0.75 20.58
C TRP A 446 -9.50 1.07 20.58
N PHE A 447 -9.85 2.36 20.61
CA PHE A 447 -11.23 2.84 20.60
C PHE A 447 -11.96 2.41 19.31
N PHE A 448 -11.33 2.56 18.13
CA PHE A 448 -11.88 2.13 16.84
C PHE A 448 -11.66 0.63 16.55
N SER A 449 -10.95 -0.10 17.41
CA SER A 449 -10.62 -1.52 17.23
C SER A 449 -11.82 -2.45 16.98
N PRO A 450 -13.05 -2.18 17.45
CA PRO A 450 -14.20 -3.00 17.07
C PRO A 450 -14.53 -3.00 15.57
N PHE A 451 -14.31 -1.88 14.88
CA PHE A 451 -14.41 -1.79 13.42
C PHE A 451 -13.25 -2.48 12.70
N THR A 452 -12.13 -2.69 13.39
CA THR A 452 -10.92 -3.31 12.83
C THR A 452 -10.90 -4.82 12.98
N TYR A 453 -11.25 -5.32 14.17
CA TYR A 453 -11.12 -6.72 14.55
C TYR A 453 -12.45 -7.46 14.61
N TYR A 454 -13.49 -6.93 13.96
CA TYR A 454 -14.80 -7.56 13.86
C TYR A 454 -15.45 -7.87 15.22
N LYS A 455 -15.29 -6.95 16.18
CA LYS A 455 -15.87 -7.11 17.53
C LYS A 455 -17.33 -6.66 17.54
N PRO A 456 -18.20 -7.31 18.32
CA PRO A 456 -19.61 -6.95 18.38
C PRO A 456 -19.80 -5.60 19.09
N LEU A 457 -20.71 -4.78 18.55
CA LEU A 457 -21.14 -3.49 19.10
C LEU A 457 -22.66 -3.46 19.20
N ASN A 458 -23.18 -2.84 20.25
CA ASN A 458 -24.56 -2.34 20.25
C ASN A 458 -24.65 -0.96 19.55
N THR A 459 -25.87 -0.49 19.29
CA THR A 459 -26.10 0.79 18.58
C THR A 459 -25.50 2.00 19.30
N GLN A 460 -25.56 2.04 20.63
CA GLN A 460 -24.99 3.15 21.41
C GLN A 460 -23.46 3.17 21.31
N GLU A 461 -22.82 2.00 21.41
CA GLU A 461 -21.37 1.85 21.26
C GLU A 461 -20.90 2.19 19.84
N PHE A 462 -21.69 1.87 18.82
CA PHE A 462 -21.42 2.32 17.45
C PHE A 462 -21.49 3.85 17.36
N ASN A 463 -22.55 4.47 17.89
CA ASN A 463 -22.75 5.92 17.80
C ASN A 463 -21.65 6.71 18.52
N LYS A 464 -21.07 6.19 19.61
CA LYS A 464 -19.89 6.79 20.27
C LYS A 464 -18.66 6.93 19.34
N ARG A 465 -18.60 6.15 18.25
CA ARG A 465 -17.51 6.16 17.26
C ARG A 465 -17.81 7.05 16.04
N VAL A 466 -18.99 7.65 15.98
CA VAL A 466 -19.35 8.61 14.93
C VAL A 466 -18.94 10.00 15.40
N TRP A 467 -17.65 10.32 15.25
CA TRP A 467 -17.13 11.64 15.67
C TRP A 467 -17.45 12.74 14.67
N PHE A 468 -17.58 12.38 13.39
CA PHE A 468 -17.87 13.33 12.32
C PHE A 468 -18.89 12.78 11.34
N ASP A 469 -19.87 13.61 10.96
CA ASP A 469 -20.95 13.23 10.03
C ASP A 469 -20.44 12.93 8.61
N TYR A 470 -19.32 13.54 8.22
CA TYR A 470 -18.72 13.32 6.90
C TYR A 470 -18.04 11.95 6.76
N TRP A 471 -17.86 11.20 7.86
CA TRP A 471 -17.42 9.80 7.78
C TRP A 471 -18.52 8.87 7.26
N LYS A 472 -19.80 9.28 7.30
CA LYS A 472 -20.93 8.49 6.80
C LYS A 472 -20.97 7.07 7.40
N LEU A 473 -20.65 6.98 8.70
CA LEU A 473 -20.80 5.76 9.48
C LEU A 473 -22.28 5.55 9.81
N HIS A 474 -22.81 4.38 9.48
CA HIS A 474 -24.22 4.04 9.68
C HIS A 474 -24.36 2.78 10.51
N ALA A 475 -25.01 2.88 11.67
CA ALA A 475 -25.36 1.72 12.48
C ALA A 475 -26.43 0.89 11.78
N ILE A 476 -26.24 -0.43 11.73
CA ILE A 476 -27.27 -1.38 11.32
C ILE A 476 -28.25 -1.53 12.47
N ARG A 477 -29.53 -1.23 12.20
CA ARG A 477 -30.61 -1.28 13.19
C ARG A 477 -31.28 -2.64 13.24
#